data_AF-A0A536HD41-F1
#
_entry.id   AF-A0A536HD41-F1
#
_cell.length_a   1.000
_cell.length_b   1.000
_cell.length_c   1.000
_cell.angle_alpha   90.00
_cell.angle_beta   90.00
_cell.angle_gamma   90.00
#
_symmetry.space_group_name_H-M   'P 1'
#
loop_
_entity.id
_entity.type
_entity.pdbx_description
1 polymer ?
#
loop_
_entity_poly.entity_id
_entity_poly.type
_entity_poly.pdbx_seq_one_letter_code
_entity_poly.pdbx_strand_id
1 'polypeptide(L)'
;MRTEGWGADRGYGDAFTPSPFNPPASAGATDDVHQISYANGTELMDPSVADRGGYNYRITIPSGGAGGVVQIYNAAYAPDGYGAAANFCNNDNQNPALRACSSRGITWYHEDDDMGGATAANYPAMRYSLYWVNNLFIRSTDVLLSQLTVYPIDAGNWSQPSNQYLVMGGSNRGRRVTQQYSAGLPTNMLIYHNWIDPATYDGSQDGGLVSLQQTGAFSTYNQGGSLVPGTYRLRVDTMDNNGRSFTNASTIGKKGYAVRAVNADAGRTTCTNCQTAAWYDMCFFTPFDAGLGGSFSMNLFQLPRDYAGLTVTIDLWDPGDVFSTSGFVALNVLGPAGTVASSPLGINIYDLHEKRSNLARRNYQVWASAANNLLASFTALDTRTAVSADSQWIHLEIPIPSSYNPLPGQDWWKLQYVTGPGTVTYDTVTVAVGLKGGPVHLVP
;
A
#
# COMPACT_ATOMS: atom_id res chain seq x y z
N MET A 1 -2.52 2.29 -1.62
CA MET A 1 -2.22 0.92 -1.16
C MET A 1 -3.53 0.21 -0.98
N ARG A 2 -3.56 -1.10 -1.26
CA ARG A 2 -4.75 -1.96 -1.18
C ARG A 2 -4.44 -3.14 -0.28
N THR A 3 -5.46 -3.67 0.36
CA THR A 3 -5.42 -5.02 0.94
C THR A 3 -6.56 -5.84 0.35
N GLU A 4 -6.45 -7.16 0.23
CA GLU A 4 -7.61 -8.00 -0.14
C GLU A 4 -8.35 -8.56 1.07
N GLY A 5 -7.85 -8.22 2.26
CA GLY A 5 -8.28 -8.84 3.50
C GLY A 5 -7.75 -10.27 3.66
N TRP A 6 -8.04 -10.87 4.81
CA TRP A 6 -7.62 -12.21 5.18
C TRP A 6 -8.55 -13.23 4.53
N GLY A 7 -8.04 -14.29 3.93
CA GLY A 7 -8.88 -15.39 3.41
C GLY A 7 -9.74 -15.10 2.16
N ALA A 8 -9.50 -13.98 1.46
CA ALA A 8 -9.94 -13.77 0.08
C ALA A 8 -8.98 -14.44 -0.92
N ASP A 9 -9.34 -14.49 -2.22
CA ASP A 9 -8.48 -14.97 -3.32
C ASP A 9 -7.26 -14.03 -3.52
N ARG A 10 -6.15 -14.57 -4.02
CA ARG A 10 -4.95 -13.81 -4.41
C ARG A 10 -5.02 -13.26 -5.84
N GLY A 11 -5.94 -13.76 -6.67
CA GLY A 11 -6.12 -13.31 -8.06
C GLY A 11 -6.73 -11.91 -8.21
N TYR A 12 -6.53 -11.04 -7.20
CA TYR A 12 -6.89 -9.63 -7.19
C TYR A 12 -5.72 -8.77 -6.68
N GLY A 13 -4.51 -9.34 -6.67
CA GLY A 13 -3.27 -8.58 -6.57
C GLY A 13 -2.59 -8.39 -5.22
N ASP A 14 -3.22 -8.75 -4.11
CA ASP A 14 -2.56 -8.78 -2.80
C ASP A 14 -2.00 -10.16 -2.49
N ALA A 15 -0.68 -10.34 -2.58
CA ALA A 15 -0.06 -11.63 -2.27
C ALA A 15 0.21 -11.85 -0.78
N PHE A 16 -0.04 -10.85 0.08
CA PHE A 16 0.45 -10.79 1.45
C PHE A 16 -0.63 -10.91 2.52
N THR A 17 -1.89 -10.62 2.20
CA THR A 17 -3.02 -10.80 3.13
C THR A 17 -3.87 -12.07 2.92
N PRO A 18 -3.90 -12.76 1.77
CA PRO A 18 -4.76 -13.93 1.59
C PRO A 18 -4.42 -15.14 2.46
N SER A 19 -5.40 -16.04 2.65
CA SER A 19 -5.15 -17.28 3.40
C SER A 19 -4.34 -18.27 2.54
N PRO A 20 -3.21 -18.80 3.05
CA PRO A 20 -2.46 -19.84 2.35
C PRO A 20 -3.23 -21.17 2.22
N PHE A 21 -4.33 -21.33 2.99
CA PHE A 21 -5.04 -22.60 3.15
C PHE A 21 -6.46 -22.64 2.58
N ASN A 22 -7.01 -21.52 2.10
CA ASN A 22 -8.41 -21.47 1.66
C ASN A 22 -8.62 -20.60 0.40
N PRO A 23 -8.06 -20.99 -0.76
CA PRO A 23 -8.30 -20.30 -2.01
C PRO A 23 -9.72 -20.61 -2.53
N PRO A 24 -10.47 -19.62 -3.05
CA PRO A 24 -11.43 -19.88 -4.12
C PRO A 24 -10.69 -20.44 -5.34
N ALA A 25 -11.43 -21.11 -6.22
CA ALA A 25 -10.93 -22.14 -7.13
C ALA A 25 -10.00 -21.72 -8.29
N SER A 26 -9.44 -20.50 -8.32
CA SER A 26 -8.74 -19.93 -9.50
C SER A 26 -7.21 -19.98 -9.44
N ALA A 27 -6.56 -19.57 -8.33
CA ALA A 27 -5.10 -19.33 -8.29
C ALA A 27 -4.30 -20.32 -7.40
N GLY A 28 -4.95 -21.33 -6.84
CA GLY A 28 -4.32 -22.40 -6.05
C GLY A 28 -3.79 -21.99 -4.65
N ALA A 29 -3.49 -22.99 -3.81
CA ALA A 29 -2.93 -22.78 -2.46
C ALA A 29 -1.46 -22.36 -2.50
N THR A 30 -1.01 -21.51 -1.58
CA THR A 30 0.35 -20.95 -1.54
C THR A 30 1.06 -21.11 -0.20
N ASP A 31 2.39 -21.05 -0.24
CA ASP A 31 3.26 -20.92 0.92
C ASP A 31 3.84 -19.49 1.08
N ASP A 32 3.41 -18.54 0.26
CA ASP A 32 3.73 -17.12 0.44
C ASP A 32 3.08 -16.63 1.75
N VAL A 33 3.90 -16.28 2.74
CA VAL A 33 3.43 -15.74 4.03
C VAL A 33 4.15 -14.42 4.29
N HIS A 34 3.40 -13.32 4.31
CA HIS A 34 3.93 -12.05 4.75
C HIS A 34 3.85 -11.96 6.27
N GLN A 35 4.93 -12.38 6.93
CA GLN A 35 5.08 -12.19 8.37
C GLN A 35 5.60 -10.79 8.62
N ILE A 36 4.68 -9.87 8.87
CA ILE A 36 5.02 -8.59 9.50
C ILE A 36 5.10 -8.87 11.00
N SER A 37 5.99 -8.18 11.71
CA SER A 37 6.14 -8.19 13.18
C SER A 37 7.12 -9.18 13.79
N TYR A 38 7.03 -9.32 15.11
CA TYR A 38 7.67 -10.36 15.91
C TYR A 38 7.44 -11.78 15.36
N ALA A 39 6.39 -12.02 14.57
CA ALA A 39 6.17 -13.28 13.87
C ALA A 39 7.36 -13.63 12.94
N ASN A 40 8.01 -12.62 12.37
CA ASN A 40 9.25 -12.72 11.59
C ASN A 40 10.52 -12.56 12.47
N GLY A 41 10.37 -12.51 13.79
CA GLY A 41 11.47 -12.36 14.76
C GLY A 41 12.24 -11.03 14.68
N THR A 42 11.75 -10.05 13.92
CA THR A 42 12.47 -8.79 13.66
C THR A 42 12.21 -7.70 14.69
N GLU A 43 11.16 -7.83 15.51
CA GLU A 43 10.81 -6.91 16.59
C GLU A 43 10.31 -7.67 17.84
N LEU A 44 10.29 -6.99 19.00
CA LEU A 44 9.74 -7.55 20.23
C LEU A 44 8.23 -7.71 20.11
N MET A 45 7.66 -8.72 20.79
CA MET A 45 6.22 -8.94 20.82
C MET A 45 5.50 -7.77 21.51
N ASP A 46 4.65 -7.06 20.75
CA ASP A 46 3.64 -6.16 21.28
C ASP A 46 2.27 -6.88 21.18
N PRO A 47 1.58 -7.17 22.30
CA PRO A 47 0.30 -7.88 22.24
C PRO A 47 -0.83 -7.06 21.58
N SER A 48 -0.62 -5.76 21.32
CA SER A 48 -1.58 -4.92 20.60
C SER A 48 -1.34 -4.86 19.09
N VAL A 49 -0.34 -5.54 18.53
CA VAL A 49 -0.16 -5.61 17.09
C VAL A 49 -0.52 -6.98 16.55
N ALA A 50 -1.03 -7.04 15.32
CA ALA A 50 -1.41 -8.30 14.70
C ALA A 50 -0.18 -9.03 14.13
N ASP A 51 -0.16 -10.36 14.23
CA ASP A 51 0.94 -11.19 13.71
C ASP A 51 0.95 -11.26 12.17
N ARG A 52 -0.13 -10.79 11.53
CA ARG A 52 -0.43 -10.94 10.10
C ARG A 52 -1.21 -9.74 9.59
N GLY A 53 -0.79 -9.21 8.45
CA GLY A 53 -1.49 -8.16 7.71
C GLY A 53 -0.85 -6.78 7.81
N GLY A 54 -0.91 -6.05 6.69
CA GLY A 54 -0.63 -4.62 6.60
C GLY A 54 0.72 -4.23 5.96
N TYR A 55 1.19 -3.00 6.19
CA TYR A 55 2.38 -2.44 5.53
C TYR A 55 3.18 -1.54 6.48
N ASN A 56 4.50 -1.51 6.30
CA ASN A 56 5.36 -0.54 6.98
C ASN A 56 5.74 0.58 6.00
N TYR A 57 5.62 1.82 6.45
CA TYR A 57 6.07 3.00 5.74
C TYR A 57 7.21 3.63 6.52
N ARG A 58 8.28 3.98 5.81
CA ARG A 58 9.29 4.90 6.30
C ARG A 58 8.84 6.32 6.01
N ILE A 59 8.87 7.17 7.02
CA ILE A 59 8.54 8.57 6.90
C ILE A 59 9.70 9.40 7.42
N THR A 60 10.25 10.27 6.58
CA THR A 60 11.33 11.17 6.97
C THR A 60 10.79 12.59 7.06
N ILE A 61 10.94 13.20 8.24
CA ILE A 61 10.66 14.62 8.48
C ILE A 61 12.01 15.35 8.55
N PRO A 62 12.29 16.30 7.64
CA PRO A 62 13.61 16.92 7.53
C PRO A 62 13.90 17.92 8.66
N SER A 63 15.19 18.14 8.95
CA SER A 63 15.64 19.21 9.84
C SER A 63 15.51 20.59 9.20
N GLY A 64 15.22 21.62 10.00
CA GLY A 64 15.19 23.02 9.53
C GLY A 64 13.88 23.48 8.87
N GLY A 65 12.82 22.67 8.94
CA GLY A 65 11.45 23.03 8.53
C GLY A 65 10.47 23.16 9.71
N ALA A 66 9.18 23.35 9.44
CA ALA A 66 8.11 23.45 10.43
C ALA A 66 7.75 22.12 11.14
N GLY A 67 8.63 21.12 11.06
CA GLY A 67 8.31 19.72 11.34
C GLY A 67 7.29 19.16 10.34
N GLY A 68 6.57 18.11 10.72
CA GLY A 68 5.59 17.51 9.81
C GLY A 68 4.51 16.68 10.51
N VAL A 69 3.51 16.30 9.74
CA VAL A 69 2.41 15.43 10.17
C VAL A 69 2.24 14.33 9.15
N VAL A 70 1.98 13.12 9.64
CA VAL A 70 1.60 11.97 8.82
C VAL A 70 0.09 12.00 8.65
N GLN A 71 -0.41 11.79 7.44
CA GLN A 71 -1.84 11.68 7.21
C GLN A 71 -2.22 10.42 6.46
N ILE A 72 -3.39 9.87 6.82
CA ILE A 72 -4.02 8.72 6.18
C ILE A 72 -5.32 9.16 5.53
N TYR A 73 -5.47 8.88 4.25
CA TYR A 73 -6.73 9.03 3.54
C TYR A 73 -7.55 7.75 3.65
N ASN A 74 -8.85 7.88 3.91
CA ASN A 74 -9.77 6.74 4.04
C ASN A 74 -9.33 5.72 5.11
N ALA A 75 -9.02 6.20 6.30
CA ALA A 75 -8.52 5.37 7.39
C ALA A 75 -9.50 4.29 7.89
N ALA A 76 -10.80 4.44 7.62
CA ALA A 76 -11.81 3.42 7.92
C ALA A 76 -11.75 2.23 6.98
N TYR A 77 -11.10 2.38 5.82
CA TYR A 77 -11.00 1.31 4.84
C TYR A 77 -12.39 0.78 4.46
N ALA A 78 -13.32 1.70 4.24
CA ALA A 78 -14.74 1.38 4.16
C ALA A 78 -15.16 1.10 2.71
N PRO A 79 -15.68 -0.10 2.40
CA PRO A 79 -16.35 -0.38 1.13
C PRO A 79 -17.54 0.56 0.93
N ASP A 80 -17.75 1.03 -0.30
CA ASP A 80 -18.77 2.02 -0.68
C ASP A 80 -19.51 1.69 -1.98
N GLY A 81 -19.33 0.46 -2.48
CA GLY A 81 -20.02 -0.09 -3.65
C GLY A 81 -19.12 -0.19 -4.88
N TYR A 82 -19.57 -0.93 -5.90
CA TYR A 82 -18.81 -1.16 -7.13
C TYR A 82 -19.59 -0.65 -8.36
N GLY A 83 -18.89 -0.53 -9.50
CA GLY A 83 -19.51 -0.13 -10.77
C GLY A 83 -20.14 1.26 -10.73
N ALA A 84 -21.45 1.35 -10.98
CA ALA A 84 -22.17 2.63 -10.99
C ALA A 84 -22.49 3.19 -9.58
N ALA A 85 -22.36 2.37 -8.53
CA ALA A 85 -22.62 2.77 -7.14
C ALA A 85 -21.37 3.27 -6.41
N ALA A 86 -20.19 3.04 -6.98
CA ALA A 86 -18.87 3.41 -6.47
C ALA A 86 -18.76 4.90 -6.12
N ASN A 87 -18.14 5.21 -4.97
CA ASN A 87 -17.85 6.59 -4.60
C ASN A 87 -16.44 7.01 -5.05
N PHE A 88 -16.35 7.93 -6.01
CA PHE A 88 -15.06 8.48 -6.46
C PHE A 88 -14.71 9.82 -5.80
N CYS A 89 -15.57 10.32 -4.91
CA CYS A 89 -15.44 11.66 -4.36
C CYS A 89 -14.78 11.66 -2.98
N ASN A 90 -14.01 12.72 -2.72
CA ASN A 90 -13.67 13.10 -1.35
C ASN A 90 -14.98 13.33 -0.56
N ASN A 91 -14.90 13.14 0.75
CA ASN A 91 -16.00 13.40 1.68
C ASN A 91 -16.19 14.90 1.90
N ASP A 92 -16.51 15.65 0.84
CA ASP A 92 -16.74 17.09 0.83
C ASP A 92 -18.09 17.38 0.15
N ASN A 93 -18.83 18.37 0.65
CA ASN A 93 -20.13 18.81 0.18
C ASN A 93 -20.16 20.31 -0.19
N GLN A 94 -19.02 20.94 -0.43
CA GLN A 94 -18.91 22.32 -0.90
C GLN A 94 -19.58 22.51 -2.28
N ASN A 95 -19.67 21.45 -3.08
CA ASN A 95 -20.43 21.48 -4.32
C ASN A 95 -21.32 20.23 -4.48
N PRO A 96 -22.55 20.25 -3.93
CA PRO A 96 -23.47 19.12 -3.97
C PRO A 96 -23.85 18.69 -5.40
N ALA A 97 -23.85 19.63 -6.36
CA ALA A 97 -24.16 19.37 -7.77
C ALA A 97 -22.99 18.70 -8.52
N LEU A 98 -21.76 18.83 -8.01
CA LEU A 98 -20.56 18.13 -8.50
C LEU A 98 -20.22 16.88 -7.68
N ARG A 99 -21.14 16.36 -6.84
CA ARG A 99 -21.03 15.01 -6.26
C ARG A 99 -20.90 13.91 -7.34
N ALA A 100 -21.17 14.25 -8.58
CA ALA A 100 -20.59 13.56 -9.72
C ALA A 100 -19.11 13.96 -9.85
N CYS A 101 -18.21 13.28 -9.14
CA CYS A 101 -16.82 13.17 -9.59
C CYS A 101 -16.75 12.27 -10.85
N SER A 102 -17.71 12.45 -11.79
CA SER A 102 -17.87 11.72 -13.03
C SER A 102 -16.98 12.34 -14.10
N SER A 103 -15.70 12.26 -13.86
CA SER A 103 -14.87 11.59 -14.85
C SER A 103 -13.81 10.92 -14.01
N ARG A 104 -13.63 9.61 -14.22
CA ARG A 104 -12.32 9.01 -14.04
C ARG A 104 -11.34 10.02 -14.65
N GLY A 105 -10.66 10.81 -13.82
CA GLY A 105 -9.56 11.63 -14.30
C GLY A 105 -8.49 10.68 -14.82
N ILE A 106 -7.33 11.18 -15.21
CA ILE A 106 -6.19 10.28 -15.48
C ILE A 106 -5.86 9.43 -14.22
N THR A 107 -6.21 9.94 -13.04
CA THR A 107 -6.16 9.22 -11.75
C THR A 107 -7.48 9.40 -10.99
N TRP A 108 -7.95 8.35 -10.33
CA TRP A 108 -9.07 8.40 -9.39
C TRP A 108 -8.76 7.52 -8.19
N TYR A 109 -9.50 7.70 -7.10
CA TYR A 109 -9.40 6.84 -5.95
C TYR A 109 -10.75 6.16 -5.72
N HIS A 110 -10.86 4.93 -6.21
CA HIS A 110 -11.93 4.02 -5.89
C HIS A 110 -11.46 2.61 -6.20
N GLU A 111 -11.57 1.75 -5.20
CA GLU A 111 -11.28 0.33 -5.32
C GLU A 111 -12.28 -0.38 -4.40
N ASP A 112 -13.16 -1.19 -4.98
CA ASP A 112 -14.13 -2.00 -4.24
C ASP A 112 -14.60 -3.07 -5.23
N ASP A 113 -14.24 -4.32 -4.98
CA ASP A 113 -14.84 -5.43 -5.70
C ASP A 113 -15.96 -6.01 -4.83
N ASP A 114 -17.17 -6.02 -5.40
CA ASP A 114 -18.43 -6.49 -4.82
C ASP A 114 -18.33 -7.24 -3.46
N MET A 115 -18.89 -6.61 -2.42
CA MET A 115 -19.02 -7.15 -1.06
C MET A 115 -20.28 -8.04 -0.88
N GLY A 116 -20.86 -8.57 -1.97
CA GLY A 116 -22.11 -9.33 -1.97
C GLY A 116 -22.19 -10.44 -0.91
N GLY A 117 -23.19 -10.37 -0.03
CA GLY A 117 -23.41 -11.36 1.03
C GLY A 117 -22.50 -11.19 2.27
N ALA A 118 -21.72 -10.12 2.36
CA ALA A 118 -20.87 -9.83 3.50
C ALA A 118 -21.64 -9.68 4.82
N THR A 119 -21.05 -10.18 5.89
CA THR A 119 -21.46 -9.98 7.27
C THR A 119 -20.52 -9.01 7.98
N ALA A 120 -20.86 -8.57 9.19
CA ALA A 120 -19.99 -7.72 10.00
C ALA A 120 -18.57 -8.28 10.21
N ALA A 121 -18.40 -9.61 10.24
CA ALA A 121 -17.10 -10.26 10.42
C ALA A 121 -16.16 -10.07 9.23
N ASN A 122 -16.71 -9.73 8.06
CA ASN A 122 -15.95 -9.56 6.83
C ASN A 122 -15.25 -8.20 6.70
N TYR A 123 -15.63 -7.23 7.53
CA TYR A 123 -15.09 -5.88 7.49
C TYR A 123 -13.92 -5.76 8.49
N PRO A 124 -12.71 -5.42 8.04
CA PRO A 124 -11.57 -5.30 8.94
C PRO A 124 -11.55 -3.98 9.69
N ALA A 125 -11.15 -4.00 10.96
CA ALA A 125 -10.67 -2.78 11.60
C ALA A 125 -9.23 -2.50 11.18
N MET A 126 -8.87 -1.22 11.09
CA MET A 126 -7.51 -0.80 10.72
C MET A 126 -6.79 -0.23 11.94
N ARG A 127 -5.54 -0.64 12.15
CA ARG A 127 -4.64 -0.07 13.17
C ARG A 127 -3.51 0.67 12.50
N TYR A 128 -3.25 1.88 12.96
CA TYR A 128 -2.13 2.72 12.53
C TYR A 128 -1.22 2.96 13.73
N SER A 129 -0.07 2.30 13.75
CA SER A 129 0.92 2.42 14.82
C SER A 129 2.10 3.25 14.33
N LEU A 130 2.34 4.41 14.96
CA LEU A 130 3.45 5.31 14.62
C LEU A 130 4.60 5.08 15.60
N TYR A 131 5.79 4.85 15.06
CA TYR A 131 7.02 4.66 15.82
C TYR A 131 8.05 5.71 15.45
N TRP A 132 8.86 6.13 16.43
CA TRP A 132 10.16 6.75 16.18
C TRP A 132 11.19 5.66 15.87
N VAL A 133 12.05 5.90 14.87
CA VAL A 133 13.09 4.95 14.48
C VAL A 133 14.46 5.42 14.92
N ASN A 134 15.06 4.65 15.83
CA ASN A 134 16.43 4.88 16.30
C ASN A 134 17.47 4.33 15.34
N ASN A 135 17.16 3.22 14.67
CA ASN A 135 18.06 2.58 13.72
C ASN A 135 17.25 1.94 12.59
N LEU A 136 17.57 2.26 11.34
CA LEU A 136 16.84 1.78 10.16
C LEU A 136 16.87 0.25 10.00
N PHE A 137 17.85 -0.42 10.62
CA PHE A 137 18.08 -1.86 10.52
C PHE A 137 17.57 -2.65 11.73
N ILE A 138 17.41 -2.00 12.89
CA ILE A 138 17.14 -2.68 14.16
C ILE A 138 15.79 -2.23 14.72
N ARG A 139 14.71 -2.94 14.33
CA ARG A 139 13.34 -2.60 14.74
C ARG A 139 13.05 -2.78 16.21
N SER A 140 13.78 -3.66 16.88
CA SER A 140 13.65 -3.85 18.33
C SER A 140 14.01 -2.58 19.13
N THR A 141 14.58 -1.56 18.49
CA THR A 141 14.89 -0.26 19.10
C THR A 141 13.89 0.84 18.74
N ASP A 142 12.88 0.57 17.91
CA ASP A 142 11.83 1.54 17.58
C ASP A 142 11.02 1.89 18.84
N VAL A 143 10.59 3.14 18.95
CA VAL A 143 9.79 3.61 20.10
C VAL A 143 8.36 3.88 19.63
N LEU A 144 7.39 3.10 20.13
CA LEU A 144 5.98 3.33 19.84
C LEU A 144 5.54 4.70 20.39
N LEU A 145 4.96 5.53 19.53
CA LEU A 145 4.50 6.89 19.86
C LEU A 145 2.99 6.92 20.01
N SER A 146 2.27 6.35 19.03
CA SER A 146 0.81 6.34 19.03
C SER A 146 0.27 5.12 18.31
N GLN A 147 -0.95 4.75 18.66
CA GLN A 147 -1.71 3.68 18.03
C GLN A 147 -3.16 4.12 17.88
N LEU A 148 -3.60 4.27 16.63
CA LEU A 148 -4.98 4.59 16.28
C LEU A 148 -5.66 3.32 15.77
N THR A 149 -6.77 2.93 16.37
CA THR A 149 -7.67 1.91 15.83
C THR A 149 -8.89 2.59 15.24
N VAL A 150 -9.22 2.25 13.99
CA VAL A 150 -10.43 2.69 13.30
C VAL A 150 -11.31 1.46 13.06
N TYR A 151 -12.52 1.49 13.62
CA TYR A 151 -13.50 0.42 13.45
C TYR A 151 -14.21 0.56 12.09
N PRO A 152 -14.54 -0.58 11.45
CA PRO A 152 -15.07 -0.58 10.11
C PRO A 152 -16.50 -0.06 10.03
N ILE A 153 -16.81 0.51 8.87
CA ILE A 153 -18.16 0.85 8.43
C ILE A 153 -18.44 0.23 7.07
N ASP A 154 -19.71 -0.05 6.81
CA ASP A 154 -20.26 -0.23 5.46
C ASP A 154 -20.78 1.13 4.99
N ALA A 155 -20.19 1.66 3.92
CA ALA A 155 -20.52 2.93 3.31
C ALA A 155 -21.30 2.76 1.99
N GLY A 156 -21.91 1.61 1.72
CA GLY A 156 -22.72 1.39 0.51
C GLY A 156 -23.94 2.33 0.38
N ASN A 157 -24.33 2.99 1.47
CA ASN A 157 -25.36 4.03 1.49
C ASN A 157 -24.79 5.47 1.47
N TRP A 158 -23.51 5.67 1.10
CA TRP A 158 -22.85 6.99 1.13
C TRP A 158 -23.63 8.10 0.44
N SER A 159 -24.38 7.77 -0.63
CA SER A 159 -25.15 8.70 -1.44
C SER A 159 -26.50 9.11 -0.83
N GLN A 160 -26.95 8.42 0.23
CA GLN A 160 -28.22 8.69 0.89
C GLN A 160 -28.18 9.99 1.71
N PRO A 161 -29.32 10.66 1.94
CA PRO A 161 -29.37 11.91 2.70
C PRO A 161 -29.12 11.73 4.21
N SER A 162 -29.29 10.52 4.74
CA SER A 162 -29.02 10.20 6.15
C SER A 162 -28.67 8.73 6.31
N ASN A 163 -28.10 8.37 7.46
CA ASN A 163 -27.75 6.99 7.81
C ASN A 163 -26.83 6.30 6.79
N GLN A 164 -25.90 7.07 6.25
CA GLN A 164 -24.99 6.67 5.19
C GLN A 164 -24.09 5.51 5.58
N TYR A 165 -23.70 5.44 6.85
CA TYR A 165 -22.68 4.50 7.32
C TYR A 165 -23.26 3.56 8.36
N LEU A 166 -23.19 2.26 8.10
CA LEU A 166 -23.51 1.21 9.06
C LEU A 166 -22.24 0.78 9.78
N VAL A 167 -22.22 0.82 11.11
CA VAL A 167 -21.06 0.41 11.91
C VAL A 167 -20.96 -1.11 11.93
N MET A 168 -19.85 -1.64 11.41
CA MET A 168 -19.63 -3.09 11.28
C MET A 168 -18.79 -3.69 12.41
N GLY A 169 -18.25 -2.85 13.28
CA GLY A 169 -17.29 -3.25 14.30
C GLY A 169 -17.33 -2.45 15.60
N GLY A 170 -16.58 -2.92 16.60
CA GLY A 170 -16.43 -2.26 17.89
C GLY A 170 -17.70 -2.27 18.76
N SER A 171 -17.69 -1.47 19.83
CA SER A 171 -18.79 -1.41 20.80
C SER A 171 -20.10 -0.84 20.26
N ASN A 172 -20.04 -0.12 19.13
CA ASN A 172 -21.16 0.55 18.48
C ASN A 172 -21.73 -0.21 17.27
N ARG A 173 -21.33 -1.48 17.07
CA ARG A 173 -21.79 -2.31 15.95
C ARG A 173 -23.31 -2.30 15.76
N GLY A 174 -23.74 -2.15 14.52
CA GLY A 174 -25.16 -2.11 14.11
C GLY A 174 -25.78 -0.71 14.17
N ARG A 175 -25.10 0.29 14.76
CA ARG A 175 -25.56 1.68 14.70
C ARG A 175 -25.37 2.24 13.29
N ARG A 176 -26.20 3.22 12.95
CA ARG A 176 -26.03 4.02 11.73
C ARG A 176 -25.54 5.42 12.09
N VAL A 177 -24.63 5.94 11.30
CA VAL A 177 -24.08 7.30 11.44
C VAL A 177 -24.52 8.13 10.23
N THR A 178 -24.94 9.36 10.50
CA THR A 178 -25.25 10.34 9.45
C THR A 178 -24.07 11.27 9.25
N GLN A 179 -23.63 11.43 8.00
CA GLN A 179 -22.60 12.39 7.62
C GLN A 179 -23.10 13.83 7.84
N GLN A 180 -22.28 14.66 8.48
CA GLN A 180 -22.54 16.05 8.80
C GLN A 180 -21.50 16.95 8.13
N TYR A 181 -21.93 18.17 7.81
CA TYR A 181 -21.11 19.17 7.12
C TYR A 181 -21.32 20.56 7.74
N SER A 182 -20.27 21.37 7.72
CA SER A 182 -20.29 22.81 8.03
C SER A 182 -19.63 23.56 6.89
N ALA A 183 -20.34 24.52 6.29
CA ALA A 183 -19.90 25.24 5.08
C ALA A 183 -19.42 24.29 3.95
N GLY A 184 -20.06 23.11 3.84
CA GLY A 184 -19.69 22.08 2.87
C GLY A 184 -18.58 21.13 3.32
N LEU A 185 -17.76 21.47 4.32
CA LEU A 185 -16.70 20.58 4.80
C LEU A 185 -17.23 19.56 5.82
N PRO A 186 -16.74 18.31 5.82
CA PRO A 186 -17.20 17.29 6.75
C PRO A 186 -16.83 17.68 8.18
N THR A 187 -17.76 17.53 9.12
CA THR A 187 -17.48 17.75 10.55
C THR A 187 -17.26 16.44 11.30
N ASN A 188 -17.91 15.36 10.83
CA ASN A 188 -17.69 14.01 11.33
C ASN A 188 -17.28 13.06 10.21
N MET A 189 -17.01 11.80 10.57
CA MET A 189 -16.65 10.71 9.67
C MET A 189 -15.44 11.05 8.82
N LEU A 190 -14.45 11.73 9.41
CA LEU A 190 -13.22 12.11 8.70
C LEU A 190 -12.36 10.87 8.39
N ILE A 191 -12.66 9.74 9.03
CA ILE A 191 -12.08 8.43 8.69
C ILE A 191 -12.47 7.91 7.31
N TYR A 192 -13.54 8.43 6.68
CA TYR A 192 -14.01 8.00 5.36
C TYR A 192 -13.77 9.09 4.33
N HIS A 193 -13.10 8.72 3.23
CA HIS A 193 -12.82 9.58 2.08
C HIS A 193 -12.27 10.98 2.46
N ASN A 194 -11.46 11.03 3.50
CA ASN A 194 -10.82 12.23 3.99
C ASN A 194 -9.49 11.89 4.69
N TRP A 195 -8.65 12.90 4.92
CA TRP A 195 -7.34 12.79 5.56
C TRP A 195 -7.44 12.97 7.08
N ILE A 196 -6.89 12.04 7.84
CA ILE A 196 -6.73 12.15 9.30
C ILE A 196 -5.25 12.05 9.70
N ASP A 197 -4.90 12.59 10.87
CA ASP A 197 -3.60 12.37 11.51
C ASP A 197 -3.70 11.18 12.48
N PRO A 198 -3.08 10.02 12.18
CA PRO A 198 -3.16 8.84 13.04
C PRO A 198 -2.44 9.03 14.38
N ALA A 199 -1.65 10.10 14.55
CA ALA A 199 -0.96 10.39 15.79
C ALA A 199 -1.82 11.19 16.77
N THR A 200 -2.81 11.96 16.30
CA THR A 200 -3.57 12.90 17.15
C THR A 200 -5.09 12.85 16.97
N TYR A 201 -5.60 12.18 15.94
CA TYR A 201 -7.04 12.16 15.67
C TYR A 201 -7.79 11.29 16.68
N ASP A 202 -8.66 11.91 17.49
CA ASP A 202 -9.44 11.24 18.53
C ASP A 202 -10.80 10.71 18.07
N GLY A 203 -11.27 11.14 16.89
CA GLY A 203 -12.57 10.78 16.31
C GLY A 203 -13.76 11.05 17.22
N SER A 204 -13.69 12.09 18.05
CA SER A 204 -14.76 12.49 18.97
C SER A 204 -16.13 12.69 18.28
N GLN A 205 -16.13 13.01 16.98
CA GLN A 205 -17.35 13.22 16.19
C GLN A 205 -17.76 11.99 15.36
N ASP A 206 -16.95 10.94 15.33
CA ASP A 206 -17.10 9.78 14.45
C ASP A 206 -17.92 8.66 15.09
N GLY A 207 -18.80 9.00 16.03
CA GLY A 207 -19.73 8.04 16.63
C GLY A 207 -19.06 6.91 17.43
N GLY A 208 -17.84 7.13 17.93
CA GLY A 208 -17.07 6.13 18.68
C GLY A 208 -16.45 5.05 17.80
N LEU A 209 -16.16 5.35 16.53
CA LEU A 209 -15.45 4.49 15.58
C LEU A 209 -13.93 4.57 15.71
N VAL A 210 -13.42 5.44 16.57
CA VAL A 210 -11.99 5.71 16.70
C VAL A 210 -11.53 5.49 18.13
N SER A 211 -10.38 4.85 18.27
CA SER A 211 -9.69 4.70 19.55
C SER A 211 -8.22 5.07 19.34
N LEU A 212 -7.81 6.19 19.94
CA LEU A 212 -6.42 6.66 19.93
C LEU A 212 -5.76 6.36 21.28
N GLN A 213 -4.59 5.76 21.23
CA GLN A 213 -3.69 5.62 22.36
C GLN A 213 -2.36 6.30 22.02
N GLN A 214 -1.91 7.21 22.88
CA GLN A 214 -0.57 7.81 22.82
C GLN A 214 0.28 7.26 23.98
N THR A 215 1.54 6.96 23.71
CA THR A 215 2.47 6.49 24.74
C THR A 215 3.08 7.68 25.48
N GLY A 216 3.73 7.43 26.63
CA GLY A 216 4.47 8.46 27.34
C GLY A 216 5.61 9.09 26.54
N ALA A 217 6.08 8.43 25.48
CA ALA A 217 7.11 8.96 24.59
C ALA A 217 6.54 9.99 23.59
N PHE A 218 5.25 9.97 23.29
CA PHE A 218 4.64 10.79 22.24
C PHE A 218 4.99 12.28 22.33
N SER A 219 4.88 12.87 23.53
CA SER A 219 5.17 14.30 23.76
C SER A 219 6.63 14.69 23.56
N THR A 220 7.56 13.73 23.56
CA THR A 220 8.97 13.99 23.23
C THR A 220 9.15 14.27 21.74
N TYR A 221 8.37 13.57 20.91
CA TYR A 221 8.51 13.56 19.45
C TYR A 221 7.43 14.36 18.73
N ASN A 222 6.33 14.71 19.40
CA ASN A 222 5.33 15.64 18.91
C ASN A 222 5.36 16.92 19.76
N GLN A 223 5.78 18.02 19.17
CA GLN A 223 5.88 19.33 19.82
C GLN A 223 4.93 20.30 19.12
N GLY A 224 3.89 20.74 19.85
CA GLY A 224 2.91 21.71 19.32
C GLY A 224 2.06 21.18 18.16
N GLY A 225 1.81 19.87 18.08
CA GLY A 225 1.04 19.25 16.98
C GLY A 225 1.89 18.97 15.73
N SER A 226 3.21 19.00 15.87
CA SER A 226 4.18 18.73 14.81
C SER A 226 5.17 17.66 15.24
N LEU A 227 5.39 16.66 14.38
CA LEU A 227 6.47 15.70 14.58
C LEU A 227 7.82 16.40 14.40
N VAL A 228 8.72 16.17 15.35
CA VAL A 228 10.10 16.70 15.29
C VAL A 228 10.87 16.05 14.12
N PRO A 229 11.93 16.71 13.62
CA PRO A 229 12.77 16.12 12.57
C PRO A 229 13.31 14.74 12.94
N GLY A 230 13.27 13.82 11.98
CA GLY A 230 13.74 12.45 12.16
C GLY A 230 13.09 11.44 11.24
N THR A 231 13.32 10.16 11.52
CA THR A 231 12.70 9.04 10.81
C THR A 231 11.65 8.36 11.67
N TYR A 232 10.50 8.11 11.07
CA TYR A 232 9.36 7.45 11.67
C TYR A 232 9.01 6.21 10.87
N ARG A 233 8.42 5.23 11.54
CA ARG A 233 7.76 4.09 10.92
C ARG A 233 6.28 4.20 11.17
N LEU A 234 5.48 4.28 10.12
CA LEU A 234 4.05 4.02 10.22
C LEU A 234 3.82 2.56 9.87
N ARG A 235 3.31 1.81 10.82
CA ARG A 235 2.82 0.45 10.60
C ARG A 235 1.31 0.49 10.47
N VAL A 236 0.79 -0.14 9.45
CA VAL A 236 -0.65 -0.34 9.25
C VAL A 236 -0.94 -1.80 9.48
N ASP A 237 -1.95 -2.14 10.26
CA ASP A 237 -2.41 -3.51 10.49
C ASP A 237 -3.88 -3.66 10.14
N THR A 238 -4.20 -4.78 9.49
CA THR A 238 -5.57 -5.23 9.29
C THR A 238 -5.94 -6.16 10.44
N MET A 239 -7.11 -5.96 11.05
CA MET A 239 -7.57 -6.71 12.22
C MET A 239 -8.97 -7.29 11.99
N ASP A 240 -9.46 -8.09 12.94
CA ASP A 240 -10.87 -8.43 12.97
C ASP A 240 -11.75 -7.17 13.13
N ASN A 241 -13.06 -7.31 12.91
CA ASN A 241 -13.98 -6.18 13.01
C ASN A 241 -14.06 -5.54 14.42
N ASN A 242 -13.50 -6.17 15.46
CA ASN A 242 -13.47 -5.65 16.81
C ASN A 242 -12.07 -5.14 17.22
N GLY A 243 -11.14 -5.00 16.28
CA GLY A 243 -9.80 -4.48 16.53
C GLY A 243 -8.90 -5.44 17.31
N ARG A 244 -9.12 -6.74 17.16
CA ARG A 244 -8.27 -7.80 17.72
C ARG A 244 -7.52 -8.52 16.60
N SER A 245 -6.43 -9.18 16.96
CA SER A 245 -5.73 -10.10 16.05
C SER A 245 -6.69 -11.17 15.54
N PHE A 246 -6.52 -11.58 14.27
CA PHE A 246 -7.39 -12.58 13.65
C PHE A 246 -7.37 -13.90 14.43
N THR A 247 -8.54 -14.38 14.82
CA THR A 247 -8.70 -15.67 15.50
C THR A 247 -9.34 -16.75 14.62
N ASN A 248 -10.11 -16.38 13.58
CA ASN A 248 -10.60 -17.19 12.45
C ASN A 248 -11.46 -16.32 11.50
N ALA A 249 -11.71 -16.79 10.27
CA ALA A 249 -12.57 -16.24 9.18
C ALA A 249 -12.00 -15.09 8.32
N SER A 250 -12.49 -15.04 7.07
CA SER A 250 -12.04 -14.14 6.02
C SER A 250 -12.55 -12.70 6.18
N THR A 251 -11.65 -11.71 6.08
CA THR A 251 -12.04 -10.34 5.73
C THR A 251 -12.00 -10.23 4.21
N ILE A 252 -13.11 -9.81 3.63
CA ILE A 252 -13.22 -9.56 2.18
C ILE A 252 -13.30 -8.06 1.90
N GLY A 253 -12.98 -7.23 2.89
CA GLY A 253 -12.94 -5.78 2.69
C GLY A 253 -11.92 -5.46 1.60
N LYS A 254 -12.42 -5.07 0.43
CA LYS A 254 -11.64 -4.63 -0.72
C LYS A 254 -11.77 -3.13 -0.83
N LYS A 255 -10.76 -2.43 -0.30
CA LYS A 255 -10.66 -0.97 -0.34
C LYS A 255 -9.20 -0.54 -0.37
N GLY A 256 -8.99 0.74 -0.62
CA GLY A 256 -7.68 1.37 -0.47
C GLY A 256 -7.54 2.15 0.84
N TYR A 257 -6.30 2.55 1.09
CA TYR A 257 -5.96 3.81 1.79
C TYR A 257 -4.74 4.48 1.13
N ALA A 258 -4.49 5.75 1.45
CA ALA A 258 -3.28 6.48 1.04
C ALA A 258 -2.57 7.09 2.24
N VAL A 259 -1.24 7.23 2.14
CA VAL A 259 -0.38 7.80 3.19
C VAL A 259 0.38 8.99 2.59
N ARG A 260 0.49 10.08 3.35
CA ARG A 260 1.35 11.21 3.01
C ARG A 260 2.01 11.82 4.24
N ALA A 261 3.09 12.55 4.03
CA ALA A 261 3.65 13.48 4.99
C ALA A 261 3.46 14.93 4.49
N VAL A 262 3.00 15.80 5.38
CA VAL A 262 2.71 17.23 5.10
C VAL A 262 3.37 18.11 6.15
N ASN A 263 3.46 19.41 5.87
CA ASN A 263 3.89 20.37 6.87
C ASN A 263 2.86 20.43 8.00
N ALA A 264 3.33 20.78 9.21
CA ALA A 264 2.47 20.87 10.39
C ALA A 264 1.65 22.17 10.47
N ASP A 265 1.64 22.99 9.41
CA ASP A 265 0.84 24.21 9.36
C ASP A 265 -0.67 23.90 9.31
N ALA A 266 -1.49 24.90 9.63
CA ALA A 266 -2.95 24.75 9.69
C ALA A 266 -3.57 24.30 8.35
N GLY A 267 -2.96 24.67 7.23
CA GLY A 267 -3.41 24.30 5.89
C GLY A 267 -2.91 22.94 5.42
N ARG A 268 -2.06 22.26 6.20
CA ARG A 268 -1.43 20.97 5.84
C ARG A 268 -0.77 21.04 4.47
N THR A 269 0.00 22.10 4.22
CA THR A 269 0.65 22.33 2.93
C THR A 269 1.60 21.20 2.56
N THR A 270 1.82 21.01 1.26
CA THR A 270 2.73 19.98 0.74
C THR A 270 4.13 20.15 1.33
N CYS A 271 4.64 19.08 1.95
CA CYS A 271 6.02 19.04 2.42
C CYS A 271 6.93 18.52 1.30
N THR A 272 7.61 19.42 0.59
CA THR A 272 8.45 19.06 -0.58
C THR A 272 9.70 18.26 -0.22
N ASN A 273 10.12 18.32 1.05
CA ASN A 273 11.33 17.67 1.56
C ASN A 273 11.02 16.47 2.48
N CYS A 274 9.74 16.20 2.74
CA CYS A 274 9.35 14.99 3.46
C CYS A 274 9.42 13.81 2.50
N GLN A 275 9.75 12.64 3.04
CA GLN A 275 9.74 11.40 2.26
C GLN A 275 8.76 10.43 2.88
N THR A 276 7.99 9.74 2.04
CA THR A 276 7.17 8.59 2.41
C THR A 276 7.53 7.48 1.43
N ALA A 277 8.01 6.36 1.95
CA ALA A 277 8.39 5.20 1.16
C ALA A 277 7.89 3.92 1.83
N ALA A 278 7.66 2.87 1.05
CA ALA A 278 7.51 1.54 1.61
C ALA A 278 8.77 1.15 2.39
N TRP A 279 8.60 0.37 3.45
CA TRP A 279 9.70 -0.15 4.25
C TRP A 279 9.59 -1.67 4.26
N TYR A 280 10.26 -2.31 3.30
CA TYR A 280 10.10 -3.71 2.84
C TYR A 280 9.05 -3.86 1.73
N ASP A 281 8.13 -4.80 1.88
CA ASP A 281 7.23 -5.22 0.82
C ASP A 281 5.98 -4.33 0.76
N MET A 282 5.38 -4.19 -0.42
CA MET A 282 4.28 -3.26 -0.69
C MET A 282 3.28 -3.83 -1.69
N CYS A 283 1.98 -3.61 -1.47
CA CYS A 283 0.96 -3.76 -2.51
C CYS A 283 0.41 -2.39 -2.92
N PHE A 284 0.60 -2.03 -4.19
CA PHE A 284 0.12 -0.76 -4.73
C PHE A 284 -1.03 -0.99 -5.71
N PHE A 285 -1.95 -0.02 -5.74
CA PHE A 285 -3.09 -0.02 -6.65
C PHE A 285 -2.90 1.07 -7.71
N THR A 286 -3.18 0.76 -8.98
CA THR A 286 -2.95 1.66 -10.11
C THR A 286 -4.27 2.04 -10.82
N PRO A 287 -5.09 2.92 -10.25
CA PRO A 287 -6.25 3.46 -10.94
C PRO A 287 -5.78 4.55 -11.92
N PHE A 288 -5.25 4.13 -13.07
CA PHE A 288 -4.68 5.03 -14.08
C PHE A 288 -5.35 4.79 -15.44
N ASP A 289 -6.05 5.81 -15.94
CA ASP A 289 -6.54 5.87 -17.32
C ASP A 289 -5.52 6.61 -18.15
N ALA A 290 -4.81 5.86 -18.98
CA ALA A 290 -3.67 6.38 -19.73
C ALA A 290 -4.07 7.35 -20.84
N GLY A 291 -5.34 7.40 -21.26
CA GLY A 291 -5.77 8.17 -22.43
C GLY A 291 -4.92 7.83 -23.67
N LEU A 292 -3.95 8.69 -24.00
CA LEU A 292 -3.00 8.50 -25.10
C LEU A 292 -1.79 7.60 -24.76
N GLY A 293 -1.74 7.01 -23.56
CA GLY A 293 -0.59 6.28 -23.04
C GLY A 293 0.19 7.15 -22.03
N GLY A 294 0.91 6.51 -21.13
CA GLY A 294 1.63 7.24 -20.09
C GLY A 294 2.49 6.36 -19.19
N SER A 295 3.09 6.98 -18.19
CA SER A 295 3.76 6.24 -17.12
C SER A 295 3.74 7.02 -15.83
N PHE A 296 3.81 6.30 -14.72
CA PHE A 296 4.13 6.87 -13.41
C PHE A 296 5.24 6.05 -12.77
N SER A 297 5.86 6.60 -11.72
CA SER A 297 6.93 5.91 -11.02
C SER A 297 6.75 6.00 -9.51
N MET A 298 7.19 4.95 -8.83
CA MET A 298 7.25 4.89 -7.37
C MET A 298 8.66 4.50 -6.95
N ASN A 299 9.14 5.13 -5.88
CA ASN A 299 10.40 4.73 -5.26
C ASN A 299 10.24 3.33 -4.65
N LEU A 300 11.19 2.43 -4.94
CA LEU A 300 11.22 1.08 -4.35
C LEU A 300 12.23 1.01 -3.19
N PHE A 301 13.50 1.32 -3.46
CA PHE A 301 14.61 1.21 -2.51
C PHE A 301 15.73 2.19 -2.84
N GLN A 302 16.59 2.51 -1.86
CA GLN A 302 17.91 3.07 -2.13
C GLN A 302 18.94 1.94 -2.21
N LEU A 303 19.98 2.15 -2.99
CA LEU A 303 21.09 1.22 -3.08
C LEU A 303 22.40 2.01 -2.90
N PRO A 304 23.02 1.98 -1.72
CA PRO A 304 24.33 2.58 -1.53
C PRO A 304 25.41 1.91 -2.38
N ARG A 305 26.55 2.59 -2.55
CA ARG A 305 27.75 2.05 -3.25
C ARG A 305 28.25 0.72 -2.67
N ASP A 306 27.96 0.42 -1.42
CA ASP A 306 28.42 -0.80 -0.74
C ASP A 306 27.83 -2.09 -1.36
N TYR A 307 26.77 -1.94 -2.17
CA TYR A 307 26.14 -3.04 -2.90
C TYR A 307 26.64 -3.18 -4.34
N ALA A 308 27.65 -2.40 -4.75
CA ALA A 308 28.26 -2.54 -6.06
C ALA A 308 28.84 -3.96 -6.26
N GLY A 309 28.59 -4.56 -7.42
CA GLY A 309 28.99 -5.94 -7.72
C GLY A 309 28.08 -7.03 -7.16
N LEU A 310 27.03 -6.67 -6.40
CA LEU A 310 26.04 -7.63 -5.91
C LEU A 310 24.86 -7.74 -6.88
N THR A 311 23.94 -8.67 -6.62
CA THR A 311 22.72 -8.84 -7.43
C THR A 311 21.49 -8.51 -6.61
N VAL A 312 20.75 -7.49 -7.04
CA VAL A 312 19.45 -7.14 -6.47
C VAL A 312 18.39 -8.04 -7.11
N THR A 313 17.43 -8.49 -6.29
CA THR A 313 16.27 -9.24 -6.76
C THR A 313 14.98 -8.47 -6.51
N ILE A 314 14.06 -8.49 -7.45
CA ILE A 314 12.73 -7.88 -7.32
C ILE A 314 11.68 -8.92 -7.73
N ASP A 315 10.74 -9.19 -6.84
CA ASP A 315 9.57 -10.03 -7.10
C ASP A 315 8.32 -9.16 -7.24
N LEU A 316 7.51 -9.41 -8.26
CA LEU A 316 6.27 -8.71 -8.56
C LEU A 316 5.12 -9.72 -8.70
N TRP A 317 4.03 -9.59 -7.95
CA TRP A 317 2.82 -10.41 -8.09
C TRP A 317 1.77 -9.65 -8.87
N ASP A 318 1.11 -10.39 -9.76
CA ASP A 318 -0.11 -9.97 -10.44
C ASP A 318 -0.01 -8.64 -11.20
N PRO A 319 1.08 -8.35 -11.93
CA PRO A 319 1.08 -7.18 -12.78
C PRO A 319 0.31 -7.42 -14.09
N GLY A 320 -0.37 -6.39 -14.56
CA GLY A 320 -0.94 -6.32 -15.90
C GLY A 320 -2.46 -6.21 -15.97
N ASP A 321 -3.16 -6.10 -14.84
CA ASP A 321 -4.62 -6.00 -14.84
C ASP A 321 -5.15 -4.70 -15.45
N VAL A 322 -6.04 -4.85 -16.43
CA VAL A 322 -6.68 -3.74 -17.13
C VAL A 322 -8.18 -3.93 -17.19
N PHE A 323 -8.90 -2.81 -17.04
CA PHE A 323 -10.34 -2.75 -17.22
C PHE A 323 -10.73 -2.56 -18.70
N SER A 324 -9.80 -2.12 -19.55
CA SER A 324 -10.02 -1.91 -20.98
C SER A 324 -10.00 -3.23 -21.77
N THR A 325 -10.76 -3.31 -22.86
CA THR A 325 -10.84 -4.51 -23.73
C THR A 325 -9.55 -4.78 -24.52
N SER A 326 -8.69 -3.78 -24.64
CA SER A 326 -7.33 -3.88 -25.17
C SER A 326 -6.39 -3.13 -24.24
N GLY A 327 -5.13 -3.57 -24.15
CA GLY A 327 -4.18 -2.93 -23.27
C GLY A 327 -2.74 -3.31 -23.55
N PHE A 328 -1.85 -2.41 -23.15
CA PHE A 328 -0.43 -2.69 -23.06
C PHE A 328 0.06 -2.17 -21.72
N VAL A 329 0.72 -3.04 -20.96
CA VAL A 329 1.40 -2.71 -19.71
C VAL A 329 2.82 -3.23 -19.77
N ALA A 330 3.77 -2.36 -19.46
CA ALA A 330 5.15 -2.75 -19.19
C ALA A 330 5.61 -2.22 -17.84
N LEU A 331 6.43 -3.01 -17.15
CA LEU A 331 7.09 -2.59 -15.93
C LEU A 331 8.58 -2.45 -16.18
N ASN A 332 9.12 -1.33 -15.72
CA ASN A 332 10.54 -1.05 -15.76
C ASN A 332 11.07 -0.81 -14.35
N VAL A 333 12.26 -1.29 -14.07
CA VAL A 333 13.02 -0.84 -12.91
C VAL A 333 13.95 0.27 -13.37
N LEU A 334 13.76 1.48 -12.85
CA LEU A 334 14.60 2.63 -13.13
C LEU A 334 15.75 2.68 -12.13
N GLY A 335 16.97 2.81 -12.64
CA GLY A 335 18.14 3.11 -11.81
C GLY A 335 18.15 4.57 -11.35
N PRO A 336 19.16 5.00 -10.56
CA PRO A 336 19.17 6.33 -9.99
C PRO A 336 19.29 7.48 -10.99
N ALA A 337 19.78 7.20 -12.20
CA ALA A 337 19.78 8.15 -13.31
C ALA A 337 18.38 8.42 -13.90
N GLY A 338 17.36 7.70 -13.46
CA GLY A 338 15.99 7.80 -13.97
C GLY A 338 15.73 7.06 -15.29
N THR A 339 16.73 6.35 -15.81
CA THR A 339 16.59 5.47 -16.98
C THR A 339 16.37 4.03 -16.55
N VAL A 340 15.80 3.21 -17.45
CA VAL A 340 15.66 1.76 -17.23
C VAL A 340 17.04 1.18 -16.89
N ALA A 341 17.10 0.49 -15.76
CA ALA A 341 18.32 -0.11 -15.28
C ALA A 341 18.83 -1.15 -16.28
N SER A 342 20.14 -1.16 -16.46
CA SER A 342 20.81 -2.08 -17.36
C SER A 342 22.04 -2.69 -16.71
N SER A 343 22.40 -3.90 -17.15
CA SER A 343 23.61 -4.57 -16.70
C SER A 343 24.33 -5.21 -17.89
N PRO A 344 25.64 -4.96 -18.08
CA PRO A 344 26.41 -5.62 -19.12
C PRO A 344 26.61 -7.12 -18.84
N LEU A 345 26.37 -7.57 -17.60
CA LEU A 345 26.38 -8.98 -17.22
C LEU A 345 25.07 -9.71 -17.61
N GLY A 346 24.09 -8.97 -18.13
CA GLY A 346 22.75 -9.45 -18.44
C GLY A 346 21.83 -9.50 -17.22
N ILE A 347 20.52 -9.52 -17.48
CA ILE A 347 19.46 -9.51 -16.48
C ILE A 347 18.52 -10.68 -16.77
N ASN A 348 18.32 -11.55 -15.77
CA ASN A 348 17.34 -12.63 -15.87
C ASN A 348 15.97 -12.14 -15.37
N ILE A 349 14.93 -12.60 -16.06
CA ILE A 349 13.53 -12.41 -15.65
C ILE A 349 12.84 -13.77 -15.75
N TYR A 350 12.19 -14.19 -14.68
CA TYR A 350 11.47 -15.46 -14.60
C TYR A 350 10.01 -15.22 -14.24
N ASP A 351 9.12 -16.02 -14.82
CA ASP A 351 7.78 -16.24 -14.29
C ASP A 351 7.82 -17.46 -13.35
N LEU A 352 7.57 -17.21 -12.07
CA LEU A 352 7.53 -18.18 -10.99
C LEU A 352 6.14 -18.79 -10.80
N HIS A 353 5.18 -18.45 -11.65
CA HIS A 353 3.77 -18.82 -11.56
C HIS A 353 3.16 -18.38 -10.22
N GLU A 354 2.36 -19.22 -9.58
CA GLU A 354 1.53 -18.80 -8.44
C GLU A 354 2.31 -18.65 -7.12
N LYS A 355 3.62 -18.95 -7.06
CA LYS A 355 4.40 -19.04 -5.81
C LYS A 355 5.83 -18.54 -5.95
N ARG A 356 6.30 -17.67 -5.05
CA ARG A 356 7.72 -17.25 -5.02
C ARG A 356 8.66 -18.42 -4.74
N SER A 357 8.21 -19.37 -3.93
CA SER A 357 8.99 -20.55 -3.53
C SER A 357 9.35 -21.48 -4.71
N ASN A 358 8.73 -21.28 -5.88
CA ASN A 358 9.08 -21.98 -7.12
C ASN A 358 10.49 -21.66 -7.62
N LEU A 359 11.03 -20.47 -7.32
CA LEU A 359 12.41 -20.10 -7.68
C LEU A 359 13.42 -21.08 -7.09
N ALA A 360 13.30 -21.38 -5.78
CA ALA A 360 14.20 -22.30 -5.08
C ALA A 360 14.10 -23.74 -5.61
N ARG A 361 12.93 -24.13 -6.11
CA ARG A 361 12.66 -25.46 -6.70
C ARG A 361 12.97 -25.52 -8.20
N ARG A 362 13.40 -24.41 -8.82
CA ARG A 362 13.63 -24.28 -10.26
C ARG A 362 12.40 -24.61 -11.11
N ASN A 363 11.22 -24.27 -10.60
CA ASN A 363 9.94 -24.47 -11.27
C ASN A 363 9.44 -23.14 -11.86
N TYR A 364 10.11 -22.64 -12.89
CA TYR A 364 9.81 -21.33 -13.47
C TYR A 364 9.94 -21.36 -14.98
N GLN A 365 9.26 -20.43 -15.64
CA GLN A 365 9.47 -20.12 -17.05
C GLN A 365 10.48 -18.97 -17.19
N VAL A 366 11.41 -19.10 -18.14
CA VAL A 366 12.32 -18.00 -18.48
C VAL A 366 11.57 -16.98 -19.33
N TRP A 367 11.33 -15.80 -18.76
CA TRP A 367 10.73 -14.67 -19.46
C TRP A 367 11.78 -13.93 -20.29
N ALA A 368 12.95 -13.69 -19.70
CA ALA A 368 14.12 -13.12 -20.35
C ALA A 368 15.40 -13.69 -19.73
N SER A 369 16.42 -13.94 -20.56
CA SER A 369 17.70 -14.52 -20.11
C SER A 369 18.81 -13.50 -20.18
N ALA A 370 19.72 -13.51 -19.21
CA ALA A 370 20.91 -12.67 -19.18
C ALA A 370 21.81 -12.84 -20.42
N ALA A 371 21.68 -13.94 -21.16
CA ALA A 371 22.41 -14.15 -22.41
C ALA A 371 22.05 -13.13 -23.50
N ASN A 372 20.83 -12.59 -23.48
CA ASN A 372 20.31 -11.71 -24.53
C ASN A 372 19.50 -10.50 -24.00
N ASN A 373 19.22 -10.45 -22.71
CA ASN A 373 18.52 -9.35 -22.07
C ASN A 373 19.47 -8.54 -21.18
N LEU A 374 19.55 -7.23 -21.44
CA LEU A 374 20.38 -6.30 -20.68
C LEU A 374 19.57 -5.32 -19.85
N LEU A 375 18.24 -5.32 -19.96
CA LEU A 375 17.36 -4.32 -19.36
C LEU A 375 16.46 -4.92 -18.28
N ALA A 376 16.24 -4.18 -17.20
CA ALA A 376 15.26 -4.52 -16.18
C ALA A 376 13.86 -4.05 -16.60
N SER A 377 13.33 -4.68 -17.65
CA SER A 377 12.04 -4.35 -18.26
C SER A 377 11.35 -5.60 -18.79
N PHE A 378 10.04 -5.68 -18.61
CA PHE A 378 9.21 -6.72 -19.23
C PHE A 378 7.80 -6.19 -19.51
N THR A 379 7.16 -6.79 -20.51
CA THR A 379 5.74 -6.58 -20.80
C THR A 379 4.92 -7.44 -19.85
N ALA A 380 4.11 -6.83 -18.99
CA ALA A 380 3.18 -7.56 -18.12
C ALA A 380 1.85 -7.87 -18.80
N LEU A 381 1.41 -7.01 -19.74
CA LEU A 381 0.24 -7.27 -20.57
C LEU A 381 0.48 -6.77 -21.99
N ASP A 382 0.15 -7.59 -22.98
CA ASP A 382 -0.13 -7.12 -24.34
C ASP A 382 -1.23 -7.98 -24.97
N THR A 383 -2.43 -7.40 -25.06
CA THR A 383 -3.61 -8.09 -25.59
C THR A 383 -3.47 -8.49 -27.06
N ARG A 384 -2.53 -7.91 -27.81
CA ARG A 384 -2.28 -8.24 -29.22
C ARG A 384 -1.44 -9.50 -29.39
N THR A 385 -0.59 -9.80 -28.42
CA THR A 385 0.33 -10.96 -28.44
C THR A 385 -0.06 -12.03 -27.41
N ALA A 386 -1.14 -11.80 -26.66
CA ALA A 386 -1.64 -12.66 -25.59
C ALA A 386 -0.61 -12.91 -24.47
N VAL A 387 0.26 -11.93 -24.23
CA VAL A 387 1.15 -11.91 -23.07
C VAL A 387 0.36 -11.40 -21.87
N SER A 388 0.39 -12.15 -20.76
CA SER A 388 -0.16 -11.73 -19.48
C SER A 388 0.68 -12.29 -18.33
N ALA A 389 0.97 -11.44 -17.35
CA ALA A 389 1.58 -11.78 -16.06
C ALA A 389 0.57 -11.69 -14.89
N ASP A 390 -0.72 -11.52 -15.21
CA ASP A 390 -1.83 -11.63 -14.26
C ASP A 390 -1.75 -12.95 -13.48
N SER A 391 -1.95 -12.84 -12.17
CA SER A 391 -1.93 -13.93 -11.19
C SER A 391 -0.62 -14.73 -11.15
N GLN A 392 0.50 -14.09 -11.52
CA GLN A 392 1.83 -14.68 -11.55
C GLN A 392 2.85 -13.85 -10.78
N TRP A 393 3.85 -14.53 -10.22
CA TRP A 393 5.05 -13.92 -9.66
C TRP A 393 6.12 -13.75 -10.74
N ILE A 394 6.52 -12.52 -11.02
CA ILE A 394 7.64 -12.19 -11.90
C ILE A 394 8.86 -11.83 -11.06
N HIS A 395 9.95 -12.56 -11.26
CA HIS A 395 11.23 -12.38 -10.56
C HIS A 395 12.29 -11.78 -11.48
N LEU A 396 12.93 -10.69 -11.06
CA LEU A 396 14.04 -10.05 -11.76
C LEU A 396 15.33 -10.24 -10.97
N GLU A 397 16.40 -10.67 -11.64
CA GLU A 397 17.77 -10.68 -11.11
C GLU A 397 18.58 -9.58 -11.81
N ILE A 398 18.96 -8.53 -11.08
CA ILE A 398 19.66 -7.36 -11.61
C ILE A 398 21.09 -7.32 -11.04
N PRO A 399 22.12 -7.73 -11.81
CA PRO A 399 23.50 -7.58 -11.40
C PRO A 399 23.91 -6.11 -11.42
N ILE A 400 24.33 -5.61 -10.26
CA ILE A 400 24.77 -4.23 -10.08
C ILE A 400 26.23 -4.12 -10.52
N PRO A 401 26.58 -3.21 -11.44
CA PRO A 401 27.97 -3.05 -11.88
C PRO A 401 28.91 -2.80 -10.69
N SER A 402 30.12 -3.36 -10.73
CA SER A 402 31.15 -3.08 -9.71
C SER A 402 31.57 -1.61 -9.67
N SER A 403 31.32 -0.86 -10.74
CA SER A 403 31.54 0.58 -10.83
C SER A 403 30.39 1.42 -10.27
N TYR A 404 29.33 0.80 -9.74
CA TYR A 404 28.17 1.50 -9.21
C TYR A 404 28.56 2.40 -8.03
N ASN A 405 28.35 3.70 -8.18
CA ASN A 405 28.74 4.70 -7.19
C ASN A 405 27.82 5.94 -7.30
N PRO A 406 26.55 5.83 -6.87
CA PRO A 406 25.62 6.95 -6.89
C PRO A 406 26.09 8.07 -5.95
N LEU A 407 25.74 9.31 -6.28
CA LEU A 407 25.91 10.41 -5.34
C LEU A 407 24.97 10.21 -4.13
N PRO A 408 25.36 10.63 -2.91
CA PRO A 408 24.46 10.57 -1.76
C PRO A 408 23.11 11.23 -2.05
N GLY A 409 22.01 10.52 -1.79
CA GLY A 409 20.65 10.98 -2.08
C GLY A 409 20.23 10.84 -3.56
N GLN A 410 21.10 10.34 -4.44
CA GLN A 410 20.82 9.97 -5.82
C GLN A 410 21.04 8.46 -6.04
N ASP A 411 20.55 7.67 -5.10
CA ASP A 411 20.68 6.22 -4.99
C ASP A 411 19.32 5.52 -5.04
N TRP A 412 18.25 6.26 -5.32
CA TRP A 412 16.89 5.73 -5.44
C TRP A 412 16.68 4.94 -6.73
N TRP A 413 16.21 3.71 -6.55
CA TRP A 413 15.66 2.87 -7.61
C TRP A 413 14.15 2.94 -7.58
N LYS A 414 13.52 2.92 -8.75
CA LYS A 414 12.08 3.13 -8.91
C LYS A 414 11.46 2.02 -9.74
N LEU A 415 10.20 1.70 -9.45
CA LEU A 415 9.36 0.97 -10.38
C LEU A 415 8.64 2.00 -11.24
N GLN A 416 8.71 1.83 -12.55
CA GLN A 416 7.91 2.58 -13.50
C GLN A 416 6.87 1.64 -14.10
N TYR A 417 5.62 2.06 -13.99
CA TYR A 417 4.49 1.41 -14.61
C TYR A 417 4.16 2.18 -15.90
N VAL A 418 4.23 1.51 -17.05
CA VAL A 418 4.04 2.12 -18.38
C VAL A 418 2.80 1.52 -19.03
N THR A 419 1.97 2.38 -19.60
CA THR A 419 0.73 2.02 -20.26
C THR A 419 0.70 2.48 -21.70
N GLY A 420 0.16 1.64 -22.58
CA GLY A 420 -0.11 2.01 -23.97
C GLY A 420 -1.36 2.88 -24.13
N PRO A 421 -1.55 3.52 -25.28
CA PRO A 421 -2.77 4.27 -25.59
C PRO A 421 -4.04 3.43 -25.39
N GLY A 422 -5.08 4.04 -24.83
CA GLY A 422 -6.37 3.40 -24.56
C GLY A 422 -6.39 2.36 -23.43
N THR A 423 -5.28 2.24 -22.68
CA THR A 423 -5.19 1.31 -21.55
C THR A 423 -5.76 1.95 -20.29
N VAL A 424 -6.78 1.30 -19.71
CA VAL A 424 -7.31 1.65 -18.39
C VAL A 424 -6.82 0.61 -17.41
N THR A 425 -5.83 0.96 -16.60
CA THR A 425 -5.30 0.05 -15.58
C THR A 425 -6.20 0.03 -14.37
N TYR A 426 -6.33 -1.16 -13.79
CA TYR A 426 -7.03 -1.39 -12.53
C TYR A 426 -6.21 -2.40 -11.72
N ASP A 427 -4.89 -2.18 -11.73
CA ASP A 427 -3.94 -3.19 -11.31
C ASP A 427 -3.64 -3.10 -9.82
N THR A 428 -3.40 -4.25 -9.21
CA THR A 428 -2.99 -4.37 -7.82
C THR A 428 -1.73 -5.21 -7.78
N VAL A 429 -0.59 -4.56 -7.58
CA VAL A 429 0.70 -5.22 -7.74
C VAL A 429 1.38 -5.31 -6.40
N THR A 430 1.77 -6.52 -6.03
CA THR A 430 2.60 -6.76 -4.85
C THR A 430 4.08 -6.79 -5.23
N VAL A 431 4.93 -6.12 -4.46
CA VAL A 431 6.38 -6.03 -4.68
C VAL A 431 7.15 -6.50 -3.46
N ALA A 432 8.17 -7.31 -3.69
CA ALA A 432 9.21 -7.60 -2.71
C ALA A 432 10.61 -7.37 -3.29
N VAL A 433 11.54 -6.88 -2.47
CA VAL A 433 12.92 -6.59 -2.90
C VAL A 433 13.91 -7.33 -2.01
N GLY A 434 14.96 -7.89 -2.61
CA GLY A 434 16.00 -8.64 -1.91
C GLY A 434 17.39 -8.49 -2.52
N LEU A 435 18.35 -9.17 -1.91
CA LEU A 435 19.73 -9.25 -2.36
C LEU A 435 20.18 -10.72 -2.40
N LYS A 436 20.74 -11.15 -3.52
CA LYS A 436 21.21 -12.53 -3.68
C LYS A 436 22.53 -12.75 -2.94
N GLY A 437 22.56 -13.70 -1.99
CA GLY A 437 23.80 -14.16 -1.33
C GLY A 437 23.96 -13.83 0.16
N GLY A 438 22.97 -13.23 0.81
CA GLY A 438 22.96 -13.06 2.28
C GLY A 438 21.78 -12.20 2.75
N PRO A 439 21.40 -12.24 4.05
CA PRO A 439 20.42 -11.32 4.59
C PRO A 439 21.07 -9.93 4.67
N VAL A 440 20.87 -9.11 3.64
CA VAL A 440 21.33 -7.72 3.66
C VAL A 440 20.13 -6.84 3.35
N HIS A 441 19.75 -6.05 4.33
CA HIS A 441 18.69 -5.07 4.23
C HIS A 441 19.13 -4.00 3.24
N LEU A 442 18.47 -3.90 2.10
CA LEU A 442 18.64 -2.73 1.22
C LEU A 442 18.27 -1.49 2.04
N VAL A 443 19.25 -0.60 2.22
CA VAL A 443 19.06 0.64 2.96
C VAL A 443 18.20 1.53 2.08
N PRO A 444 17.01 1.97 2.49
CA PRO A 444 16.26 2.97 1.75
C PRO A 444 16.76 4.37 2.07
#